data_AF-A0A926JTF0-F1
#
_entry.id   AF-A0A926JTF0-F1
#
_cell.length_a   1.000
_cell.length_b   1.000
_cell.length_c   1.000
_cell.angle_alpha   90.00
_cell.angle_beta   90.00
_cell.angle_gamma   90.00
#
_symmetry.space_group_name_H-M   'P 1'
#
loop_
_entity.id
_entity.type
_entity.pdbx_description
1 polymer ?
#
loop_
_entity_poly.entity_id
_entity_poly.type
_entity_poly.pdbx_seq_one_letter_code
_entity_poly.pdbx_strand_id
1 'polypeptide(L)'
;MKKLFVAAALVLGGFATQAATSINANDVAIVVNQEEFKEIAAEEVPKAITDALAKDYEGATLNKAYVNEAKEYKLEVTIGDQTGVLYANENGEWIQK
;
A
#
# COMPACT_ATOMS: atom_id res chain seq x y z
N MET A 1 -6.50 66.00 8.82
CA MET A 1 -5.44 66.24 7.82
C MET A 1 -5.78 65.40 6.60
N LYS A 2 -6.26 66.05 5.53
CA LYS A 2 -5.51 66.29 4.29
C LYS A 2 -5.07 64.97 3.63
N LYS A 3 -5.95 64.50 2.74
CA LYS A 3 -5.66 63.99 1.39
C LYS A 3 -4.32 63.26 1.26
N LEU A 4 -4.38 61.94 1.13
CA LEU A 4 -3.34 61.22 0.42
C LEU A 4 -3.97 60.40 -0.69
N PHE A 5 -3.78 60.93 -1.90
CA PHE A 5 -3.82 60.20 -3.16
C PHE A 5 -2.88 59.02 -3.06
N VAL A 6 -3.36 57.80 -3.32
CA VAL A 6 -2.54 56.76 -3.94
C VAL A 6 -3.46 55.99 -4.87
N ALA A 7 -3.30 56.24 -6.17
CA ALA A 7 -3.89 55.46 -7.24
C ALA A 7 -3.34 54.02 -7.13
N ALA A 8 -4.18 53.08 -6.72
CA ALA A 8 -3.87 51.67 -6.80
C ALA A 8 -4.09 51.21 -8.24
N ALA A 9 -3.00 50.70 -8.81
CA ALA A 9 -2.87 50.27 -10.18
C ALA A 9 -3.90 49.19 -10.56
N LEU A 10 -4.41 49.31 -11.79
CA LEU A 10 -5.13 48.27 -12.51
C LEU A 10 -4.33 46.96 -12.49
N VAL A 11 -4.84 45.94 -11.79
CA VAL A 11 -4.49 44.55 -12.06
C VAL A 11 -5.62 43.96 -12.91
N LEU A 12 -5.47 44.11 -14.22
CA LEU A 12 -6.20 43.32 -15.22
C LEU A 12 -5.32 42.11 -15.57
N GLY A 13 -5.79 40.91 -15.26
CA GLY A 13 -5.15 39.65 -15.67
C GLY A 13 -5.22 38.62 -14.56
N GLY A 14 -5.94 37.51 -14.66
CA GLY A 14 -6.71 37.00 -15.78
C GLY A 14 -7.72 35.97 -15.29
N PHE A 15 -8.77 35.79 -16.08
CA PHE A 15 -9.64 34.61 -16.01
C PHE A 15 -8.83 33.40 -16.49
N ALA A 16 -8.29 32.61 -15.57
CA ALA A 16 -7.91 31.23 -15.87
C ALA A 16 -9.07 30.33 -15.46
N THR A 17 -9.64 29.71 -16.49
CA THR A 17 -10.77 28.79 -16.45
C THR A 17 -10.53 27.63 -15.50
N GLN A 18 -11.59 27.27 -14.77
CA GLN A 18 -11.72 26.00 -14.07
C GLN A 18 -11.47 24.85 -15.06
N ALA A 19 -10.36 24.14 -14.88
CA ALA A 19 -10.20 22.81 -15.43
C ALA A 19 -10.61 21.83 -14.31
N ALA A 20 -11.89 21.48 -14.28
CA ALA A 20 -12.33 20.27 -13.60
C ALA A 20 -11.62 19.10 -14.28
N THR A 21 -10.59 18.55 -13.65
CA THR A 21 -10.05 17.27 -14.08
C THR A 21 -11.08 16.22 -13.75
N SER A 22 -11.82 15.84 -14.78
CA SER A 22 -12.58 14.61 -14.86
C SER A 22 -11.60 13.45 -14.63
N ILE A 23 -11.45 13.02 -13.37
CA ILE A 23 -10.84 11.72 -13.09
C ILE A 23 -11.88 10.67 -13.43
N ASN A 24 -11.96 10.35 -14.72
CA ASN A 24 -12.37 9.02 -15.15
C ASN A 24 -11.13 8.13 -15.02
N ALA A 25 -10.89 7.66 -13.80
CA ALA A 25 -10.13 6.46 -13.58
C ALA A 25 -11.04 5.54 -12.78
N ASN A 26 -11.67 4.61 -13.49
CA ASN A 26 -12.11 3.34 -12.91
C ASN A 26 -10.87 2.54 -12.50
N ASP A 27 -10.07 3.09 -11.61
CA ASP A 27 -9.12 2.33 -10.83
C ASP A 27 -9.70 2.37 -9.44
N VAL A 28 -10.27 1.23 -9.06
CA VAL A 28 -10.45 0.87 -7.67
C VAL A 28 -9.05 0.97 -7.07
N ALA A 29 -8.70 2.16 -6.58
CA ALA A 29 -7.60 2.37 -5.67
C ALA A 29 -8.00 1.62 -4.41
N ILE A 30 -7.77 0.31 -4.43
CA ILE A 30 -7.62 -0.47 -3.22
C ILE A 30 -6.51 0.26 -2.49
N VAL A 31 -6.91 1.00 -1.46
CA VAL A 31 -6.03 1.54 -0.45
C VAL A 31 -5.40 0.32 0.21
N VAL A 32 -4.38 -0.27 -0.42
CA VAL A 32 -3.46 -1.15 0.26
C VAL A 32 -2.46 -0.20 0.89
N ASN A 33 -2.65 -0.02 2.18
CA ASN A 33 -1.75 0.60 3.14
C ASN A 33 -0.31 0.74 2.59
N GLN A 34 0.24 1.96 2.61
CA GLN A 34 1.60 2.30 2.16
C GLN A 34 2.70 1.70 3.05
N GLU A 35 2.45 0.54 3.65
CA GLU A 35 3.50 -0.24 4.25
C GLU A 35 4.34 -0.79 3.11
N GLU A 36 5.55 -0.28 3.01
CA GLU A 36 6.51 -0.65 1.98
C GLU A 36 7.00 -2.07 2.24
N PHE A 37 6.15 -3.04 1.92
CA PHE A 37 6.46 -4.46 1.94
C PHE A 37 7.41 -4.75 0.76
N LYS A 38 8.67 -5.05 1.07
CA LYS A 38 9.68 -5.44 0.09
C LYS A 38 9.53 -6.91 -0.25
N GLU A 39 9.45 -7.22 -1.54
CA GLU A 39 9.43 -8.60 -2.01
C GLU A 39 10.76 -9.27 -1.63
N ILE A 40 10.66 -10.44 -1.01
CA ILE A 40 11.80 -11.26 -0.61
C ILE A 40 11.66 -12.66 -1.20
N ALA A 41 12.80 -13.33 -1.39
CA ALA A 41 12.79 -14.72 -1.80
C ALA A 41 12.13 -15.59 -0.71
N ALA A 42 11.51 -16.70 -1.11
CA ALA A 42 10.96 -17.68 -0.16
C ALA A 42 12.02 -18.22 0.82
N GLU A 43 13.30 -18.18 0.43
CA GLU A 43 14.46 -18.57 1.27
C GLU A 43 14.77 -17.54 2.37
N GLU A 44 14.37 -16.29 2.19
CA GLU A 44 14.54 -15.21 3.17
C GLU A 44 13.39 -15.19 4.19
N VAL A 45 12.33 -15.95 3.92
CA VAL A 45 11.22 -16.11 4.86
C VAL A 45 11.71 -16.94 6.05
N PRO A 46 11.57 -16.45 7.29
CA PRO A 46 11.90 -17.21 8.48
C PRO A 46 11.24 -18.58 8.48
N LYS A 47 12.03 -19.59 8.84
CA LYS A 47 11.55 -20.97 8.93
C LYS A 47 10.30 -21.12 9.80
N ALA A 48 10.18 -20.31 10.85
CA ALA A 48 9.01 -20.29 11.72
C ALA A 48 7.71 -20.00 10.94
N ILE A 49 7.75 -19.11 9.95
CA ILE A 49 6.59 -18.74 9.12
C ILE A 49 6.28 -19.84 8.11
N THR A 50 7.31 -20.42 7.47
CA THR A 50 7.09 -21.53 6.53
C THR A 50 6.57 -22.78 7.25
N ASP A 51 7.05 -23.05 8.47
CA ASP A 51 6.58 -24.15 9.30
C ASP A 51 5.14 -23.92 9.77
N ALA A 52 4.80 -22.68 10.16
CA ALA A 52 3.43 -22.29 10.45
C ALA A 52 2.55 -22.46 9.20
N LEU A 53 3.01 -22.02 8.02
CA LEU A 53 2.25 -22.13 6.77
C LEU A 53 1.92 -23.58 6.45
N ALA A 54 2.92 -24.45 6.52
CA ALA A 54 2.75 -25.87 6.28
C ALA A 54 1.84 -26.55 7.31
N LYS A 55 1.81 -26.03 8.55
CA LYS A 55 1.03 -26.60 9.66
C LYS A 55 -0.43 -26.15 9.68
N ASP A 56 -0.67 -24.85 9.52
CA ASP A 56 -2.00 -24.25 9.59
C ASP A 56 -2.73 -24.30 8.23
N TYR A 57 -1.97 -24.31 7.13
CA TYR A 57 -2.49 -24.30 5.77
C TYR A 57 -1.89 -25.44 4.93
N GLU A 58 -2.23 -26.68 5.29
CA GLU A 58 -1.80 -27.86 4.54
C GLU A 58 -2.20 -27.77 3.06
N GLY A 59 -1.22 -27.93 2.16
CA GLY A 59 -1.44 -27.80 0.71
C GLY A 59 -1.38 -26.36 0.18
N ALA A 60 -1.06 -25.37 1.00
CA ALA A 60 -0.76 -24.02 0.54
C ALA A 60 0.56 -23.98 -0.23
N THR A 61 0.52 -23.38 -1.43
CA THR A 61 1.70 -23.08 -2.22
C THR A 61 2.08 -21.61 -2.02
N LEU A 62 3.26 -21.35 -1.46
CA LEU A 62 3.78 -19.99 -1.37
C LEU A 62 4.16 -19.48 -2.76
N ASN A 63 3.47 -18.45 -3.24
CA ASN A 63 3.80 -17.81 -4.51
C ASN A 63 4.82 -16.70 -4.30
N LYS A 64 4.53 -15.82 -3.33
CA LYS A 64 5.35 -14.64 -3.06
C LYS A 64 5.41 -14.35 -1.57
N ALA A 65 6.53 -13.79 -1.15
CA ALA A 65 6.73 -13.33 0.19
C ALA A 65 7.25 -11.90 0.18
N TYR A 66 6.83 -11.14 1.17
CA TYR A 66 7.23 -9.77 1.36
C TYR A 66 7.53 -9.52 2.83
N VAL A 67 8.41 -8.56 3.13
CA VAL A 67 8.74 -8.14 4.50
C VAL A 67 8.71 -6.61 4.60
N ASN A 68 8.22 -6.08 5.72
CA ASN A 68 8.29 -4.64 6.02
C ASN A 68 9.39 -4.32 7.05
N GLU A 69 9.63 -3.04 7.32
CA GLU A 69 10.61 -2.60 8.33
C GLU A 69 10.27 -3.03 9.77
N ALA A 70 8.99 -3.31 10.04
CA ALA A 70 8.51 -3.83 11.33
C ALA A 70 8.72 -5.36 11.47
N LYS A 71 9.38 -6.01 10.50
CA LYS A 71 9.55 -7.47 10.42
C LYS A 71 8.22 -8.24 10.43
N GLU A 72 7.21 -7.63 9.86
CA GLU A 72 5.99 -8.31 9.46
C GLU A 72 6.18 -8.85 8.05
N TYR A 73 5.79 -10.10 7.87
CA TYR A 73 5.93 -10.84 6.65
C TYR A 73 4.56 -11.05 6.04
N LYS A 74 4.40 -10.66 4.78
CA LYS A 74 3.20 -10.90 3.99
C LYS A 74 3.49 -12.03 3.01
N LEU A 75 2.70 -13.10 3.08
CA LEU A 75 2.82 -14.29 2.26
C LEU A 75 1.59 -14.41 1.37
N GLU A 76 1.80 -14.40 0.06
CA GLU A 76 0.76 -14.73 -0.90
C GLU A 76 0.83 -16.21 -1.22
N VAL A 77 -0.21 -16.93 -0.83
CA VAL A 77 -0.29 -18.39 -0.93
C VAL A 77 -1.48 -18.80 -1.78
N THR A 78 -1.37 -19.89 -2.51
CA THR A 78 -2.50 -20.49 -3.22
C THR A 78 -2.88 -21.79 -2.55
N ILE A 79 -4.16 -21.93 -2.20
CA ILE A 79 -4.73 -23.15 -1.62
C ILE A 79 -5.81 -23.63 -2.60
N GLY A 80 -5.53 -24.74 -3.29
CA GLY A 80 -6.38 -25.21 -4.39
C GLY A 80 -6.45 -24.19 -5.52
N ASP A 81 -7.64 -23.67 -5.79
CA ASP A 81 -7.89 -22.63 -6.82
C ASP A 81 -7.99 -21.21 -6.23
N GLN A 82 -7.77 -21.04 -4.92
CA GLN A 82 -7.92 -19.76 -4.24
C GLN A 82 -6.56 -19.21 -3.81
N THR A 83 -6.25 -17.99 -4.25
CA THR A 83 -5.14 -17.20 -3.70
C THR A 83 -5.58 -16.50 -2.42
N GLY A 84 -4.78 -16.64 -1.37
CA GLY A 84 -4.93 -15.97 -0.09
C GLY A 84 -3.68 -15.18 0.27
N VAL A 85 -3.86 -14.16 1.10
CA VAL A 85 -2.75 -13.36 1.65
C VAL A 85 -2.75 -13.57 3.16
N LEU A 86 -1.63 -14.04 3.68
CA LEU A 86 -1.40 -14.25 5.10
C LEU A 86 -0.34 -13.29 5.58
N TYR A 87 -0.46 -12.84 6.83
CA TYR A 87 0.55 -12.01 7.47
C TYR A 87 1.07 -12.74 8.70
N ALA A 88 2.38 -12.75 8.89
CA ALA A 88 3.04 -13.36 10.02
C ALA A 88 4.15 -12.45 10.58
N ASN A 89 4.51 -12.63 11.84
CA ASN A 89 5.68 -11.97 12.42
C ASN A 89 6.96 -12.81 12.25
N GLU A 90 8.12 -12.27 12.64
CA GLU A 90 9.41 -12.99 12.60
C GLU A 90 9.42 -14.32 13.39
N ASN A 91 8.51 -14.48 14.36
CA ASN A 91 8.37 -15.67 15.19
C ASN A 91 7.47 -16.74 14.56
N GLY A 92 6.88 -16.51 13.38
CA GLY A 92 5.94 -17.44 12.76
C GLY A 92 4.51 -17.36 13.31
N GLU A 93 4.18 -16.32 14.09
CA GLU A 93 2.82 -16.11 14.56
C GLU A 93 2.01 -15.34 13.53
N TRP A 94 0.84 -15.86 13.18
CA TRP A 94 -0.09 -15.21 12.26
C TRP A 94 -0.67 -13.94 12.87
N ILE A 95 -0.54 -12.84 12.14
CA ILE A 95 -1.13 -11.55 12.49
C ILE A 95 -2.29 -11.27 11.52
N GLN A 96 -3.42 -10.84 12.05
CA GLN A 96 -4.53 -10.36 11.24
C GLN A 96 -4.41 -8.84 11.09
N LYS A 97 -4.55 -8.37 9.85
CA LYS A 97 -4.52 -6.96 9.48
C LYS A 97 -5.81 -6.53 8.82
#